data_AF-A0A7S0LPJ8-F1
#
_entry.id   AF-A0A7S0LPJ8-F1
#
_cell.length_a   1.000
_cell.length_b   1.000
_cell.length_c   1.000
_cell.angle_alpha   90.00
_cell.angle_beta   90.00
_cell.angle_gamma   90.00
#
_symmetry.space_group_name_H-M   'P 1'
#
loop_
_entity.id
_entity.type
_entity.pdbx_description
1 polymer ?
#
loop_
_entity_poly.entity_id
_entity_poly.type
_entity_poly.pdbx_seq_one_letter_code
_entity_poly.pdbx_strand_id
1 'polypeptide(L)'
;EQLFSEDALYAPPSPPPAPAVPPPPAPPTMPAPPPPLAPPPRPPAAPPPPFAPHRASCTEWCLRDGVCSDSTLPVLIEGSVREALCVFDGWRGVDTVLVVEGATTYHHNDLNSCPPGTDIYVPRSQALLEATLMHYGAVATFVGIHGVGSGCGGCTQQAMNSESPEQSAQWTSVGPKTNQPAKPWFMRAVPYNQPSGNYEAGCWLSGNWGGEPDVYGLRFDDNECTRGFSSYVCSSNRWDPAPPSPPPPPPPPPLPPPPSPPPLSPPPPSPPPPPPPPPAPPLRPPSLPPSFPVVCDESQWPDKDHGLVCGECKVLVNRFDSKYRSCSGYCQVVGRSCTGAWEERGDTCSIAYEMGCEQTLSSSDAICECALPE
;
A
#
# COMPACT_ATOMS: atom_id res chain seq x y z
N GLU A 1 60.65 -9.02 -103.28
CA GLU A 1 60.04 -9.79 -104.38
C GLU A 1 59.11 -10.83 -103.78
N GLN A 2 57.80 -10.64 -103.97
CA GLN A 2 56.91 -11.50 -104.78
C GLN A 2 56.72 -12.90 -104.15
N LEU A 3 55.60 -13.14 -103.43
CA LEU A 3 54.35 -13.72 -103.96
C LEU A 3 54.60 -15.00 -104.76
N PHE A 4 54.16 -16.16 -104.24
CA PHE A 4 53.48 -17.17 -105.05
C PHE A 4 52.61 -18.10 -104.18
N SER A 5 51.39 -18.29 -104.68
CA SER A 5 50.33 -19.21 -104.26
C SER A 5 50.55 -20.65 -104.77
N GLU A 6 49.63 -21.51 -104.35
CA GLU A 6 49.16 -22.79 -104.95
C GLU A 6 49.60 -24.05 -104.17
N ASP A 7 48.72 -24.67 -103.38
CA ASP A 7 47.55 -25.52 -103.72
C ASP A 7 47.97 -26.96 -104.05
N ALA A 8 47.73 -27.89 -103.10
CA ALA A 8 47.56 -29.32 -103.38
C ALA A 8 47.13 -30.09 -102.11
N LEU A 9 45.83 -30.40 -102.05
CA LEU A 9 45.24 -31.69 -101.68
C LEU A 9 46.14 -32.71 -100.96
N TYR A 10 45.86 -32.97 -99.68
CA TYR A 10 45.97 -34.31 -99.10
C TYR A 10 45.13 -34.37 -97.82
N ALA A 11 44.14 -35.27 -97.78
CA ALA A 11 43.41 -35.61 -96.56
C ALA A 11 43.95 -36.94 -96.00
N PRO A 12 44.72 -36.92 -94.90
CA PRO A 12 45.11 -38.12 -94.16
C PRO A 12 44.21 -38.35 -92.91
N PRO A 13 44.28 -39.54 -92.30
CA PRO A 13 43.16 -40.27 -91.74
C PRO A 13 42.75 -39.85 -90.31
N SER A 14 41.56 -40.30 -89.89
CA SER A 14 41.00 -40.09 -88.56
C SER A 14 41.99 -40.43 -87.44
N PRO A 15 42.14 -39.58 -86.42
CA PRO A 15 43.09 -39.81 -85.33
C PRO A 15 42.62 -40.94 -84.39
N PRO A 16 43.56 -41.68 -83.78
CA PRO A 16 43.26 -42.71 -82.77
C PRO A 16 42.68 -42.09 -81.47
N PRO A 17 42.01 -42.88 -80.62
CA PRO A 17 41.38 -42.38 -79.41
C PRO A 17 42.40 -41.73 -78.47
N ALA A 18 42.02 -40.58 -77.91
CA ALA A 18 42.85 -39.78 -77.02
C ALA A 18 43.25 -40.56 -75.75
N PRO A 19 44.46 -40.35 -75.22
CA PRO A 19 44.89 -40.97 -73.96
C PRO A 19 44.09 -40.40 -72.78
N ALA A 20 43.77 -41.27 -71.82
CA ALA A 20 43.08 -40.88 -70.58
C ALA A 20 43.89 -39.82 -69.82
N VAL A 21 43.29 -38.65 -69.65
CA VAL A 21 43.86 -37.54 -68.87
C VAL A 21 43.77 -37.92 -67.37
N PRO A 22 44.89 -37.95 -66.62
CA PRO A 22 44.83 -38.15 -65.17
C PRO A 22 44.15 -36.94 -64.51
N PRO A 23 43.41 -37.14 -63.40
CA PRO A 23 42.70 -36.04 -62.74
C PRO A 23 43.68 -34.95 -62.25
N PRO A 24 43.24 -33.69 -62.23
CA PRO A 24 44.08 -32.57 -61.81
C PRO A 24 44.52 -32.74 -60.34
N PRO A 25 45.72 -32.24 -59.98
CA PRO A 25 46.19 -32.27 -58.60
C PRO A 25 45.26 -31.47 -57.70
N ALA A 26 45.02 -31.99 -56.49
CA ALA A 26 44.21 -31.33 -55.48
C ALA A 26 44.77 -29.93 -55.15
N PRO A 27 43.91 -28.91 -54.97
CA PRO A 27 44.36 -27.57 -54.64
C PRO A 27 45.09 -27.56 -53.29
N PRO A 28 46.08 -26.66 -53.10
CA PRO A 28 46.78 -26.54 -51.83
C PRO A 28 45.80 -26.15 -50.72
N THR A 29 45.84 -26.91 -49.63
CA THR A 29 45.10 -26.63 -48.41
C THR A 29 45.60 -25.31 -47.82
N MET A 30 44.77 -24.26 -47.85
CA MET A 30 45.09 -23.01 -47.18
C MET A 30 45.15 -23.23 -45.66
N PRO A 31 46.14 -22.69 -44.96
CA PRO A 31 46.18 -22.76 -43.50
C PRO A 31 44.96 -22.03 -42.92
N ALA A 32 44.35 -22.64 -41.91
CA ALA A 32 43.19 -22.07 -41.23
C ALA A 32 43.54 -20.69 -40.64
N PRO A 33 42.61 -19.71 -40.70
CA PRO A 33 42.83 -18.40 -40.09
C PRO A 33 43.05 -18.56 -38.58
N PRO A 34 43.95 -17.78 -37.97
CA PRO A 34 44.17 -17.83 -36.53
C PRO A 34 42.87 -17.50 -35.79
N PRO A 35 42.63 -18.11 -34.61
CA PRO A 35 41.45 -17.83 -33.82
C PRO A 35 41.39 -16.34 -33.48
N PRO A 36 40.18 -15.73 -33.43
CA PRO A 36 40.04 -14.34 -33.05
C PRO A 36 40.67 -14.11 -31.68
N LEU A 37 41.47 -13.05 -31.56
CA LEU A 37 42.08 -12.63 -30.31
C LEU A 37 40.98 -12.51 -29.25
N ALA A 38 41.21 -13.14 -28.09
CA ALA A 38 40.28 -13.07 -26.97
C ALA A 38 39.98 -11.59 -26.64
N PRO A 39 38.73 -11.23 -26.37
CA PRO A 39 38.40 -9.86 -25.96
C PRO A 39 39.23 -9.51 -24.73
N PRO A 40 39.70 -8.25 -24.60
CA PRO A 40 40.47 -7.83 -23.43
C PRO A 40 39.67 -8.16 -22.16
N PRO A 41 40.33 -8.59 -21.08
CA PRO A 41 39.66 -8.83 -19.81
C PRO A 41 38.86 -7.59 -19.46
N ARG A 42 37.58 -7.78 -19.16
CA ARG A 42 36.69 -6.71 -18.70
C ARG A 42 37.42 -6.00 -17.54
N PRO A 43 37.49 -4.66 -17.52
CA PRO A 43 38.06 -3.94 -16.39
C PRO A 43 37.46 -4.51 -15.09
N PRO A 44 38.24 -4.66 -14.01
CA PRO A 44 37.69 -5.05 -12.73
C PRO A 44 36.49 -4.14 -12.45
N ALA A 45 35.36 -4.75 -12.07
CA ALA A 45 34.19 -3.98 -11.70
C ALA A 45 34.63 -2.88 -10.74
N ALA A 46 34.20 -1.64 -11.01
CA ALA A 46 34.44 -0.54 -10.09
C ALA A 46 34.05 -1.03 -8.68
N PRO A 47 34.85 -0.72 -7.64
CA PRO A 47 34.49 -1.09 -6.28
C PRO A 47 33.04 -0.63 -6.05
N PRO A 48 32.20 -1.44 -5.39
CA PRO A 48 30.84 -1.01 -5.06
C PRO A 48 30.94 0.38 -4.40
N PRO A 49 30.00 1.30 -4.71
CA PRO A 49 30.01 2.61 -4.08
C PRO A 49 30.21 2.43 -2.57
N PRO A 50 30.98 3.30 -1.91
CA PRO A 50 31.35 3.12 -0.50
C PRO A 50 30.14 3.04 0.45
N PHE A 51 28.94 3.31 -0.05
CA PHE A 51 27.68 3.23 0.67
C PHE A 51 26.79 2.16 0.02
N ALA A 52 26.18 1.32 0.86
CA ALA A 52 25.05 0.49 0.47
C ALA A 52 23.98 1.33 -0.25
N PRO A 53 23.18 0.75 -1.18
CA PRO A 53 22.07 1.47 -1.79
C PRO A 53 21.18 2.03 -0.67
N HIS A 54 21.01 3.34 -0.64
CA HIS A 54 20.24 4.06 0.38
C HIS A 54 19.28 5.04 -0.29
N ARG A 55 18.34 5.57 0.50
CA ARG A 55 17.42 6.63 0.08
C ARG A 55 17.40 7.76 1.08
N ALA A 56 16.84 8.90 0.68
CA ALA A 56 16.74 10.05 1.57
C ALA A 56 15.68 9.86 2.66
N SER A 57 14.72 8.96 2.45
CA SER A 57 13.67 8.62 3.43
C SER A 57 13.11 7.22 3.19
N CYS A 58 12.38 6.70 4.18
CA CYS A 58 11.56 5.50 4.02
C CYS A 58 10.51 5.66 2.92
N THR A 59 9.88 6.84 2.83
CA THR A 59 8.96 7.16 1.72
C THR A 59 9.63 7.04 0.35
N GLU A 60 10.87 7.49 0.20
CA GLU A 60 11.58 7.33 -1.08
C GLU A 60 11.85 5.86 -1.43
N TRP A 61 12.09 5.00 -0.45
CA TRP A 61 12.18 3.55 -0.69
C TRP A 61 10.89 3.00 -1.29
N CYS A 62 9.73 3.42 -0.79
CA CYS A 62 8.46 3.02 -1.37
C CYS A 62 8.26 3.61 -2.78
N LEU A 63 8.44 4.91 -2.95
CA LEU A 63 8.13 5.60 -4.21
C LEU A 63 9.12 5.28 -5.35
N ARG A 64 10.37 4.95 -5.04
CA ARG A 64 11.41 4.69 -6.05
C ARG A 64 11.66 3.21 -6.28
N ASP A 65 11.59 2.41 -5.23
CA ASP A 65 11.98 0.99 -5.27
C ASP A 65 10.80 0.04 -5.01
N GLY A 66 9.62 0.58 -4.67
CA GLY A 66 8.42 -0.22 -4.39
C GLY A 66 8.45 -0.93 -3.04
N VAL A 67 9.41 -0.58 -2.15
CA VAL A 67 9.49 -1.16 -0.81
C VAL A 67 8.61 -0.33 0.13
N CYS A 68 7.36 -0.73 0.26
CA CYS A 68 6.31 -0.03 1.03
C CYS A 68 5.82 -0.83 2.25
N SER A 69 6.54 -1.90 2.61
CA SER A 69 6.23 -2.73 3.77
C SER A 69 7.27 -2.53 4.85
N ASP A 70 6.86 -2.67 6.10
CA ASP A 70 7.72 -2.45 7.26
C ASP A 70 9.01 -3.27 7.16
N SER A 71 10.14 -2.58 7.16
CA SER A 71 11.44 -3.20 6.93
C SER A 71 12.58 -2.32 7.42
N THR A 72 13.68 -2.95 7.83
CA THR A 72 14.92 -2.23 8.16
C THR A 72 15.62 -1.84 6.86
N LEU A 73 15.80 -0.54 6.64
CA LEU A 73 16.35 0.02 5.42
C LEU A 73 17.42 1.08 5.75
N PRO A 74 18.45 1.24 4.89
CA PRO A 74 19.41 2.32 5.03
C PRO A 74 18.81 3.64 4.54
N VAL A 75 18.73 4.61 5.46
CA VAL A 75 18.16 5.95 5.25
C VAL A 75 19.21 7.02 5.52
N LEU A 76 19.25 8.05 4.70
CA LEU A 76 20.12 9.22 4.89
C LEU A 76 19.50 10.20 5.89
N ILE A 77 20.05 10.26 7.10
CA ILE A 77 19.61 11.13 8.19
C ILE A 77 20.76 12.09 8.53
N GLU A 78 20.53 13.40 8.35
CA GLU A 78 21.52 14.46 8.62
C GLU A 78 22.89 14.19 7.98
N GLY A 79 22.90 13.75 6.72
CA GLY A 79 24.12 13.50 5.95
C GLY A 79 24.83 12.18 6.27
N SER A 80 24.28 11.36 7.17
CA SER A 80 24.79 10.02 7.50
C SER A 80 23.79 8.93 7.12
N VAL A 81 24.26 7.88 6.46
CA VAL A 81 23.42 6.70 6.18
C VAL A 81 23.32 5.87 7.45
N ARG A 82 22.08 5.58 7.88
CA ARG A 82 21.77 4.81 9.09
C ARG A 82 20.76 3.72 8.74
N GLU A 83 20.91 2.55 9.36
CA GLU A 83 19.86 1.52 9.36
C GLU A 83 18.74 1.98 10.30
N ALA A 84 17.52 2.09 9.78
CA ALA A 84 16.34 2.42 10.56
C ALA A 84 15.20 1.47 10.18
N LEU A 85 14.32 1.17 11.14
CA LEU A 85 13.07 0.48 10.81
C LEU A 85 12.14 1.49 10.15
N CYS A 86 11.82 1.25 8.88
CA CYS A 86 10.81 2.02 8.19
C CYS A 86 9.43 1.44 8.51
N VAL A 87 8.58 2.25 9.13
CA VAL A 87 7.17 1.92 9.42
C VAL A 87 6.30 2.66 8.42
N PHE A 88 5.44 1.94 7.71
CA PHE A 88 4.67 2.49 6.58
C PHE A 88 3.18 2.64 6.88
N ASP A 89 2.63 3.72 6.35
CA ASP A 89 1.19 3.98 6.18
C ASP A 89 0.95 4.24 4.69
N GLY A 90 0.54 3.19 3.97
CA GLY A 90 0.46 3.17 2.51
C GLY A 90 1.80 3.45 1.85
N TRP A 91 1.90 4.57 1.13
CA TRP A 91 3.13 4.97 0.43
C TRP A 91 4.12 5.75 1.29
N ARG A 92 3.68 6.18 2.48
CA ARG A 92 4.44 7.08 3.33
C ARG A 92 5.12 6.28 4.44
N GLY A 93 6.44 6.41 4.55
CA GLY A 93 7.24 5.68 5.53
C GLY A 93 7.94 6.63 6.50
N VAL A 94 8.00 6.23 7.77
CA VAL A 94 8.72 6.95 8.83
C VAL A 94 9.86 6.08 9.35
N ASP A 95 11.06 6.65 9.40
CA ASP A 95 12.23 6.00 9.99
C ASP A 95 12.10 6.01 11.52
N THR A 96 12.32 4.85 12.13
CA THR A 96 12.20 4.65 13.57
C THR A 96 13.45 3.94 14.11
N VAL A 97 13.91 4.42 15.27
CA VAL A 97 15.07 3.89 15.99
C VAL A 97 14.72 3.77 17.46
N LEU A 98 14.81 2.56 18.00
CA LEU A 98 14.54 2.32 19.42
C LEU A 98 15.73 2.74 20.29
N VAL A 99 15.44 3.50 21.34
CA VAL A 99 16.36 3.80 22.44
C VAL A 99 15.82 3.15 23.70
N VAL A 100 16.68 2.41 24.40
CA VAL A 100 16.39 1.76 25.68
C VAL A 100 17.45 2.19 26.68
N GLU A 101 17.06 2.48 27.92
CA GLU A 101 17.97 2.98 28.98
C GLU A 101 18.77 4.24 28.56
N GLY A 102 18.15 5.10 27.76
CA GLY A 102 18.71 6.40 27.37
C GLY A 102 18.60 7.45 28.47
N ALA A 103 18.99 8.67 28.13
CA ALA A 103 18.81 9.84 28.99
C ALA A 103 17.32 10.03 29.29
N THR A 104 16.99 10.16 30.58
CA THR A 104 15.62 10.42 31.01
C THR A 104 15.21 11.84 30.63
N THR A 105 14.08 11.96 29.95
CA THR A 105 13.49 13.25 29.52
C THR A 105 12.09 13.42 30.10
N TYR A 106 11.78 14.62 30.59
CA TYR A 106 10.49 15.01 31.19
C TYR A 106 9.82 16.11 30.38
N HIS A 107 10.62 16.89 29.66
CA HIS A 107 10.22 18.06 28.91
C HIS A 107 10.87 18.07 27.54
N HIS A 108 10.21 18.67 26.54
CA HIS A 108 10.66 18.64 25.15
C HIS A 108 12.07 19.21 24.94
N ASN A 109 12.52 20.13 25.78
CA ASN A 109 13.86 20.72 25.71
C ASN A 109 14.94 20.00 26.52
N ASP A 110 14.58 18.94 27.23
CA ASP A 110 15.58 18.11 27.90
C ASP A 110 16.41 17.38 26.85
N LEU A 111 17.65 17.05 27.23
CA LEU A 111 18.48 16.17 26.43
C LEU A 111 17.83 14.78 26.36
N ASN A 112 17.84 14.20 25.16
CA ASN A 112 17.48 12.81 24.94
C ASN A 112 18.64 12.09 24.22
N SER A 113 18.55 10.77 24.13
CA SER A 113 19.56 9.92 23.49
C SER A 113 19.22 9.61 22.03
N CYS A 114 18.34 10.40 21.40
CA CYS A 114 18.07 10.23 19.98
C CYS A 114 19.32 10.54 19.15
N PRO A 115 19.61 9.73 18.11
CA PRO A 115 20.72 9.99 17.22
C PRO A 115 20.66 11.39 16.57
N PRO A 116 21.81 11.98 16.19
CA PRO A 116 21.83 13.22 15.43
C PRO A 116 20.92 13.16 14.20
N GLY A 117 20.09 14.21 14.04
CA GLY A 117 19.10 14.34 12.97
C GLY A 117 17.74 13.75 13.32
N THR A 118 17.56 13.23 14.53
CA THR A 118 16.31 12.63 15.01
C THR A 118 15.89 13.22 16.35
N ASP A 119 14.61 13.07 16.68
CA ASP A 119 14.02 13.39 17.99
C ASP A 119 12.95 12.34 18.31
N ILE A 120 12.27 12.43 19.46
CA ILE A 120 11.15 11.54 19.81
C ILE A 120 10.15 11.51 18.65
N TYR A 121 9.75 10.31 18.25
CA TYR A 121 8.93 10.14 17.06
C TYR A 121 7.55 10.78 17.22
N VAL A 122 7.01 11.30 16.13
CA VAL A 122 5.71 11.96 16.07
C VAL A 122 4.77 11.07 15.24
N PRO A 123 3.76 10.43 15.85
CA PRO A 123 2.70 9.79 15.08
C PRO A 123 1.89 10.87 14.36
N ARG A 124 1.66 10.66 13.07
CA ARG A 124 1.05 11.64 12.16
C ARG A 124 -0.37 11.24 11.72
N SER A 125 -0.68 9.96 11.88
CA SER A 125 -1.97 9.33 11.61
C SER A 125 -2.21 8.23 12.66
N GLN A 126 -3.45 7.76 12.77
CA GLN A 126 -3.78 6.60 13.61
C GLN A 126 -3.05 5.34 13.12
N ALA A 127 -3.09 5.06 11.82
CA ALA A 127 -2.42 3.91 11.23
C ALA A 127 -0.92 3.88 11.53
N LEU A 128 -0.24 5.02 11.44
CA LEU A 128 1.19 5.09 11.77
C LEU A 128 1.45 4.86 13.26
N LEU A 129 0.59 5.38 14.15
CA LEU A 129 0.68 5.10 15.59
C LEU A 129 0.55 3.60 15.85
N GLU A 130 -0.49 2.97 15.31
CA GLU A 130 -0.78 1.54 15.48
C GLU A 130 0.35 0.67 14.93
N ALA A 131 0.85 0.98 13.74
CA ALA A 131 1.99 0.28 13.15
C ALA A 131 3.24 0.39 14.02
N THR A 132 3.52 1.57 14.58
CA THR A 132 4.66 1.77 15.48
C THR A 132 4.48 1.01 16.81
N LEU A 133 3.26 0.97 17.35
CA LEU A 133 2.90 0.17 18.53
C LEU A 133 3.08 -1.33 18.29
N MET A 134 2.80 -1.84 17.09
CA MET A 134 3.02 -3.25 16.74
C MET A 134 4.50 -3.65 16.82
N HIS A 135 5.43 -2.75 16.49
CA HIS A 135 6.87 -3.03 16.54
C HIS A 135 7.48 -2.84 17.93
N TYR A 136 7.03 -1.83 18.67
CA TYR A 136 7.72 -1.38 19.90
C TYR A 136 6.88 -1.48 21.18
N GLY A 137 5.61 -1.88 21.08
CA GLY A 137 4.70 -2.03 22.20
C GLY A 137 4.60 -0.76 23.04
N ALA A 138 4.66 -0.93 24.37
CA ALA A 138 4.52 0.16 25.33
C ALA A 138 5.51 1.33 25.12
N VAL A 139 6.69 1.09 24.52
CA VAL A 139 7.66 2.17 24.27
C VAL A 139 7.13 3.17 23.23
N ALA A 140 6.36 2.69 22.25
CA ALA A 140 5.66 3.54 21.28
C ALA A 140 4.37 4.17 21.82
N THR A 141 4.15 4.16 23.13
CA THR A 141 3.13 5.04 23.73
C THR A 141 3.69 6.42 24.04
N PHE A 142 5.02 6.55 24.15
CA PHE A 142 5.67 7.82 24.39
C PHE A 142 5.99 8.53 23.07
N VAL A 143 5.32 9.64 22.82
CA VAL A 143 5.31 10.37 21.55
C VAL A 143 5.84 11.79 21.71
N GLY A 144 6.42 12.33 20.65
CA GLY A 144 7.04 13.66 20.61
C GLY A 144 6.03 14.81 20.50
N ILE A 145 4.97 14.80 21.32
CA ILE A 145 3.89 15.79 21.33
C ILE A 145 3.90 16.51 22.67
N HIS A 146 3.82 17.84 22.63
CA HIS A 146 3.86 18.70 23.80
C HIS A 146 3.01 19.96 23.59
N GLY A 147 2.52 20.53 24.69
CA GLY A 147 1.80 21.80 24.68
C GLY A 147 2.74 23.00 24.60
N VAL A 148 2.29 24.07 23.92
CA VAL A 148 3.00 25.36 23.80
C VAL A 148 2.76 26.30 24.99
N GLY A 149 1.74 26.02 25.80
CA GLY A 149 1.44 26.70 27.04
C GLY A 149 0.93 25.71 28.09
N SER A 150 0.74 26.18 29.33
CA SER A 150 0.11 25.37 30.38
C SER A 150 -1.40 25.27 30.15
N GLY A 151 -2.02 24.21 30.66
CA GLY A 151 -3.43 23.88 30.42
C GLY A 151 -3.65 22.94 29.22
N CYS A 152 -4.91 22.63 28.94
CA CYS A 152 -5.27 21.48 28.09
C CYS A 152 -5.89 21.81 26.73
N GLY A 153 -6.05 23.09 26.37
CA GLY A 153 -6.62 23.49 25.08
C GLY A 153 -8.10 23.11 24.96
N GLY A 154 -8.41 22.16 24.08
CA GLY A 154 -9.75 21.57 23.94
C GLY A 154 -10.12 20.58 25.05
N CYS A 155 -9.15 20.22 25.90
CA CYS A 155 -9.31 19.37 27.07
C CYS A 155 -10.10 18.10 26.75
N THR A 156 -11.03 17.69 27.61
CA THR A 156 -11.80 16.44 27.48
C THR A 156 -12.90 16.47 26.41
N GLN A 157 -13.08 17.60 25.72
CA GLN A 157 -14.16 17.80 24.76
C GLN A 157 -13.72 17.57 23.31
N GLN A 158 -12.41 17.47 23.06
CA GLN A 158 -11.85 17.38 21.71
C GLN A 158 -10.92 16.19 21.58
N ALA A 159 -10.87 15.63 20.37
CA ALA A 159 -9.94 14.55 20.05
C ALA A 159 -8.49 15.03 20.10
N MET A 160 -7.59 14.21 20.62
CA MET A 160 -6.18 14.59 20.80
C MET A 160 -5.38 14.39 19.51
N ASN A 161 -5.61 15.28 18.55
CA ASN A 161 -4.92 15.32 17.26
C ASN A 161 -4.88 16.75 16.69
N SER A 162 -4.08 16.94 15.64
CA SER A 162 -3.90 18.25 15.00
C SER A 162 -5.08 18.74 14.15
N GLU A 163 -6.08 17.91 13.90
CA GLU A 163 -7.27 18.28 13.13
C GLU A 163 -8.29 19.03 13.99
N SER A 164 -8.27 18.78 15.31
CA SER A 164 -9.07 19.50 16.30
C SER A 164 -8.49 20.91 16.52
N PRO A 165 -9.17 22.00 16.14
CA PRO A 165 -8.60 23.35 16.17
C PRO A 165 -8.14 23.81 17.56
N GLU A 166 -8.93 23.53 18.60
CA GLU A 166 -8.65 23.93 19.98
C GLU A 166 -7.43 23.17 20.53
N GLN A 167 -7.32 21.88 20.21
CA GLN A 167 -6.13 21.11 20.57
C GLN A 167 -4.94 21.58 19.75
N SER A 168 -5.12 21.84 18.47
CA SER A 168 -4.04 22.30 17.60
C SER A 168 -3.52 23.70 17.92
N ALA A 169 -4.27 24.51 18.67
CA ALA A 169 -3.81 25.80 19.19
C ALA A 169 -2.94 25.65 20.44
N GLN A 170 -3.18 24.60 21.24
CA GLN A 170 -2.47 24.34 22.49
C GLN A 170 -1.29 23.36 22.32
N TRP A 171 -1.39 22.41 21.40
CA TRP A 171 -0.48 21.28 21.27
C TRP A 171 0.26 21.29 19.93
N THR A 172 1.53 20.92 20.00
CA THR A 172 2.46 20.84 18.86
C THR A 172 3.32 19.59 18.98
N SER A 173 4.16 19.33 17.97
CA SER A 173 5.12 18.24 17.98
C SER A 173 6.56 18.73 17.90
N VAL A 174 7.51 17.83 18.16
CA VAL A 174 8.95 18.06 17.99
C VAL A 174 9.43 18.03 16.54
N GLY A 175 8.55 17.82 15.55
CA GLY A 175 8.92 17.84 14.13
C GLY A 175 9.83 19.01 13.71
N PRO A 176 9.58 20.27 14.15
CA PRO A 176 10.45 21.39 13.79
C PRO A 176 11.90 21.26 14.27
N LYS A 177 12.18 20.47 15.32
CA LYS A 177 13.55 20.23 15.81
C LYS A 177 14.39 19.43 14.82
N THR A 178 13.75 18.66 13.94
CA THR A 178 14.39 17.88 12.87
C THR A 178 14.17 18.50 11.48
N ASN A 179 13.82 19.79 11.41
CA ASN A 179 13.46 20.50 10.18
C ASN A 179 12.22 19.94 9.46
N GLN A 180 11.26 19.42 10.22
CA GLN A 180 10.02 18.83 9.71
C GLN A 180 8.81 19.65 10.18
N PRO A 181 7.64 19.53 9.53
CA PRO A 181 6.47 20.29 9.95
C PRO A 181 5.99 19.86 11.35
N ALA A 182 5.46 20.82 12.10
CA ALA A 182 4.83 20.57 13.40
C ALA A 182 3.54 19.73 13.29
N LYS A 183 2.88 19.78 12.12
CA LYS A 183 1.61 19.11 11.83
C LYS A 183 1.72 18.24 10.55
N PRO A 184 0.91 17.20 10.39
CA PRO A 184 -0.10 16.71 11.34
C PRO A 184 0.54 16.05 12.57
N TRP A 185 -0.22 15.80 13.63
CA TRP A 185 0.18 14.96 14.76
C TRP A 185 -1.05 14.26 15.32
N PHE A 186 -0.87 13.06 15.86
CA PHE A 186 -1.96 12.20 16.30
C PHE A 186 -1.61 11.50 17.62
N MET A 187 -2.54 11.53 18.57
CA MET A 187 -2.54 10.64 19.74
C MET A 187 -3.85 9.88 19.85
N ARG A 188 -4.98 10.55 19.57
CA ARG A 188 -6.31 9.95 19.70
C ARG A 188 -7.32 10.58 18.73
N ALA A 189 -8.20 9.74 18.17
CA ALA A 189 -9.23 10.12 17.21
C ALA A 189 -10.52 10.66 17.85
N VAL A 190 -10.78 10.35 19.12
CA VAL A 190 -12.01 10.76 19.83
C VAL A 190 -11.70 11.45 21.16
N PRO A 191 -12.65 12.22 21.72
CA PRO A 191 -12.51 12.80 23.05
C PRO A 191 -12.21 11.74 24.12
N TYR A 192 -11.49 12.14 25.16
CA TYR A 192 -11.12 11.28 26.28
C TYR A 192 -11.28 12.04 27.61
N ASN A 193 -11.21 11.34 28.73
CA ASN A 193 -11.27 11.98 30.04
C ASN A 193 -9.98 12.76 30.40
N GLN A 194 -9.02 12.81 29.48
CA GLN A 194 -7.79 13.60 29.51
C GLN A 194 -7.64 14.34 28.16
N PRO A 195 -6.90 15.46 28.09
CA PRO A 195 -6.19 16.12 29.19
C PRO A 195 -7.16 16.87 30.10
N SER A 196 -6.97 16.75 31.41
CA SER A 196 -7.88 17.26 32.44
C SER A 196 -7.53 18.67 32.92
N GLY A 197 -6.34 19.17 32.57
CA GLY A 197 -5.96 20.58 32.71
C GLY A 197 -4.82 20.86 33.69
N ASN A 198 -4.20 19.84 34.28
CA ASN A 198 -2.99 19.99 35.11
C ASN A 198 -1.68 19.99 34.29
N TYR A 199 -1.79 20.10 32.97
CA TYR A 199 -0.63 20.19 32.08
C TYR A 199 0.26 21.42 32.33
N GLU A 200 1.56 21.19 32.43
CA GLU A 200 2.61 22.22 32.43
C GLU A 200 3.25 22.34 31.04
N ALA A 201 3.46 23.58 30.57
CA ALA A 201 3.94 23.88 29.23
C ALA A 201 5.21 23.09 28.86
N GLY A 202 5.21 22.48 27.67
CA GLY A 202 6.36 21.76 27.12
C GLY A 202 6.71 20.41 27.76
N CYS A 203 6.01 19.95 28.79
CA CYS A 203 6.18 18.63 29.38
C CYS A 203 5.70 17.49 28.46
N TRP A 204 6.18 16.28 28.69
CA TRP A 204 5.67 15.12 27.96
C TRP A 204 4.32 14.64 28.48
N LEU A 205 3.47 14.16 27.57
CA LEU A 205 2.26 13.42 27.91
C LEU A 205 2.58 11.94 28.15
N SER A 206 1.93 11.33 29.15
CA SER A 206 1.89 9.86 29.27
C SER A 206 1.04 9.28 28.15
N GLY A 207 1.40 8.15 27.55
CA GLY A 207 0.58 7.50 26.51
C GLY A 207 -0.10 6.17 26.90
N ASN A 208 0.05 5.74 28.16
CA ASN A 208 -0.44 4.46 28.69
C ASN A 208 -1.21 4.59 30.02
N TRP A 209 -1.77 5.77 30.29
CA TRP A 209 -2.50 6.01 31.53
C TRP A 209 -3.93 5.48 31.44
N GLY A 210 -4.29 4.56 32.35
CA GLY A 210 -5.59 3.88 32.29
C GLY A 210 -5.60 2.64 31.39
N GLY A 211 -4.43 2.13 31.01
CA GLY A 211 -4.25 0.87 30.30
C GLY A 211 -3.56 1.02 28.93
N GLU A 212 -3.51 -0.09 28.20
CA GLU A 212 -3.01 -0.12 26.83
C GLU A 212 -3.85 0.78 25.90
N PRO A 213 -3.25 1.30 24.80
CA PRO A 213 -3.99 1.98 23.74
C PRO A 213 -5.22 1.18 23.28
N ASP A 214 -6.28 1.88 22.88
CA ASP A 214 -7.49 1.27 22.32
C ASP A 214 -7.73 1.69 20.87
N VAL A 215 -8.88 1.30 20.31
CA VAL A 215 -9.22 1.51 18.88
C VAL A 215 -9.23 2.97 18.46
N TYR A 216 -9.19 3.90 19.42
CA TYR A 216 -9.18 5.32 19.14
C TYR A 216 -7.79 5.94 19.31
N GLY A 217 -6.80 5.19 19.75
CA GLY A 217 -5.43 5.63 19.97
C GLY A 217 -4.98 5.53 21.44
N LEU A 218 -4.03 6.40 21.80
CA LEU A 218 -3.40 6.40 23.12
C LEU A 218 -4.41 6.71 24.23
N ARG A 219 -4.14 6.13 25.41
CA ARG A 219 -4.77 6.52 26.66
C ARG A 219 -3.76 7.35 27.43
N PHE A 220 -3.98 8.65 27.47
CA PHE A 220 -2.96 9.60 27.89
C PHE A 220 -3.36 10.37 29.15
N ASP A 221 -2.39 11.03 29.75
CA ASP A 221 -2.55 11.80 31.00
C ASP A 221 -1.58 12.98 30.99
N ASP A 222 -2.07 14.14 31.41
CA ASP A 222 -1.38 15.43 31.40
C ASP A 222 -0.75 15.82 32.74
N ASN A 223 -0.41 14.80 33.53
CA ASN A 223 0.08 14.85 34.91
C ASN A 223 1.45 15.53 35.14
N GLU A 224 1.51 16.84 34.88
CA GLU A 224 2.65 17.73 35.15
C GLU A 224 4.00 17.23 34.58
N CYS A 225 5.10 17.97 34.76
CA CYS A 225 6.45 17.56 34.36
C CYS A 225 7.04 16.41 35.20
N THR A 226 6.21 15.52 35.77
CA THR A 226 6.63 14.50 36.74
C THR A 226 6.95 13.14 36.12
N ARG A 227 6.54 12.91 34.87
CA ARG A 227 6.76 11.64 34.16
C ARG A 227 8.02 11.73 33.29
N GLY A 228 9.03 10.96 33.66
CA GLY A 228 10.27 10.83 32.91
C GLY A 228 10.29 9.55 32.07
N PHE A 229 10.82 9.65 30.86
CA PHE A 229 10.96 8.51 29.95
C PHE A 229 12.43 8.31 29.59
N SER A 230 12.93 7.08 29.75
CA SER A 230 14.29 6.68 29.36
C SER A 230 14.30 5.67 28.21
N SER A 231 13.13 5.19 27.79
CA SER A 231 12.97 4.35 26.60
C SER A 231 11.96 5.01 25.67
N TYR A 232 12.34 5.18 24.41
CA TYR A 232 11.55 5.88 23.39
C TYR A 232 11.92 5.42 21.99
N VAL A 233 11.02 5.71 21.05
CA VAL A 233 11.31 5.61 19.62
C VAL A 233 11.71 6.99 19.12
N CYS A 234 12.83 7.06 18.42
CA CYS A 234 13.34 8.26 17.75
C CYS A 234 13.06 8.19 16.25
N SER A 235 12.89 9.35 15.62
CA SER A 235 12.68 9.47 14.18
C SER A 235 13.25 10.78 13.66
N SER A 236 13.64 10.82 12.39
CA SER A 236 13.85 12.08 11.67
C SER A 236 12.57 12.91 11.58
N ASN A 237 11.41 12.32 11.91
CA ASN A 237 10.07 12.91 11.86
C ASN A 237 9.69 13.42 10.47
N ARG A 238 10.35 12.88 9.44
CA ARG A 238 10.21 13.32 8.05
C ARG A 238 8.78 13.09 7.56
N TRP A 239 8.22 14.16 6.99
CA TRP A 239 6.84 14.14 6.50
C TRP A 239 6.80 14.62 5.05
N ASP A 240 7.07 13.69 4.13
CA ASP A 240 7.08 13.97 2.70
C ASP A 240 5.64 14.30 2.21
N PRO A 241 5.49 15.33 1.34
CA PRO A 241 4.18 15.69 0.78
C PRO A 241 3.63 14.57 -0.09
N ALA A 242 2.30 14.52 -0.20
CA ALA A 242 1.66 13.53 -1.07
C ALA A 242 2.13 13.69 -2.52
N PRO A 243 2.37 12.57 -3.24
CA PRO A 243 2.60 12.62 -4.67
C PRO A 243 1.42 13.34 -5.34
N PRO A 244 1.67 14.15 -6.38
CA PRO A 244 0.59 14.76 -7.14
C PRO A 244 -0.34 13.66 -7.69
N SER A 245 -1.65 13.89 -7.62
CA SER A 245 -2.63 12.97 -8.18
C SER A 245 -2.41 12.82 -9.70
N PRO A 246 -2.61 11.61 -10.26
CA PRO A 246 -2.53 11.43 -11.70
C PRO A 246 -3.57 12.32 -12.40
N PRO A 247 -3.27 12.82 -13.62
CA PRO A 247 -4.22 13.60 -14.38
C PRO A 247 -5.50 12.79 -14.63
N PRO A 248 -6.68 13.43 -14.67
CA PRO A 248 -7.92 12.73 -14.95
C PRO A 248 -7.84 12.00 -16.30
N PRO A 249 -8.46 10.80 -16.41
CA PRO A 249 -8.51 10.11 -17.70
C PRO A 249 -9.21 10.99 -18.75
N PRO A 250 -8.83 10.88 -20.03
CA PRO A 250 -9.52 11.59 -21.09
C PRO A 250 -11.02 11.23 -21.10
N PRO A 251 -11.91 12.17 -21.45
CA PRO A 251 -13.33 11.89 -21.51
C PRO A 251 -13.61 10.73 -22.48
N PRO A 252 -14.56 9.84 -22.17
CA PRO A 252 -14.94 8.76 -23.07
C PRO A 252 -15.45 9.35 -24.40
N PRO A 253 -15.22 8.65 -25.53
CA PRO A 253 -15.77 9.08 -26.82
C PRO A 253 -17.30 9.18 -26.75
N PRO A 254 -17.92 10.11 -27.49
CA PRO A 254 -19.37 10.24 -27.50
C PRO A 254 -20.03 8.93 -27.94
N LEU A 255 -21.01 8.48 -27.15
CA LEU A 255 -21.81 7.30 -27.47
C LEU A 255 -22.54 7.51 -28.81
N PRO A 256 -22.64 6.47 -29.66
CA PRO A 256 -23.47 6.54 -30.85
C PRO A 256 -24.95 6.79 -30.47
N PRO A 257 -25.72 7.47 -31.33
CA PRO A 257 -27.14 7.70 -31.06
C PRO A 257 -27.88 6.35 -30.89
N PRO A 258 -28.80 6.25 -29.92
CA PRO A 258 -29.54 5.01 -29.71
C PRO A 258 -30.36 4.65 -30.97
N PRO A 259 -30.46 3.37 -31.34
CA PRO A 259 -31.33 2.94 -32.42
C PRO A 259 -32.79 3.25 -32.07
N SER A 260 -33.56 3.65 -33.09
CA SER A 260 -34.99 3.95 -32.95
C SER A 260 -35.74 2.80 -32.27
N PRO A 261 -36.63 3.07 -31.30
CA PRO A 261 -37.38 2.02 -30.62
C PRO A 261 -38.27 1.26 -31.61
N PRO A 262 -38.36 -0.08 -31.50
CA PRO A 262 -39.30 -0.86 -32.29
C PRO A 262 -40.75 -0.50 -31.92
N PRO A 263 -41.71 -0.70 -32.83
CA PRO A 263 -43.12 -0.41 -32.56
C PRO A 263 -43.62 -1.25 -31.37
N LEU A 264 -44.31 -0.59 -30.46
CA LEU A 264 -44.91 -1.17 -29.26
C LEU A 264 -45.89 -2.29 -29.66
N SER A 265 -45.62 -3.52 -29.19
CA SER A 265 -46.58 -4.62 -29.28
C SER A 265 -47.74 -4.38 -28.30
N PRO A 266 -48.97 -4.84 -28.63
CA PRO A 266 -50.13 -4.64 -27.77
C PRO A 266 -49.99 -5.40 -26.44
N PRO A 267 -50.55 -4.89 -25.35
CA PRO A 267 -50.45 -5.51 -24.03
C PRO A 267 -51.22 -6.85 -24.00
N PRO A 268 -50.69 -7.90 -23.35
CA PRO A 268 -51.41 -9.15 -23.17
C PRO A 268 -52.58 -8.98 -22.17
N PRO A 269 -53.65 -9.79 -22.27
CA PRO A 269 -54.78 -9.73 -21.36
C PRO A 269 -54.44 -10.18 -19.95
N SER A 270 -55.10 -9.56 -18.97
CA SER A 270 -54.92 -9.81 -17.54
C SER A 270 -55.14 -11.29 -17.15
N PRO A 271 -54.26 -11.90 -16.36
CA PRO A 271 -54.45 -13.27 -15.90
C PRO A 271 -55.56 -13.36 -14.84
N PRO A 272 -56.26 -14.52 -14.75
CA PRO A 272 -57.28 -14.75 -13.73
C PRO A 272 -56.67 -14.91 -12.32
N PRO A 273 -57.47 -14.68 -11.26
CA PRO A 273 -56.98 -14.77 -9.88
C PRO A 273 -56.56 -16.21 -9.52
N PRO A 274 -55.50 -16.38 -8.71
CA PRO A 274 -55.02 -17.70 -8.33
C PRO A 274 -55.94 -18.39 -7.30
N PRO A 275 -56.03 -19.73 -7.32
CA PRO A 275 -56.76 -20.51 -6.32
C PRO A 275 -56.05 -20.50 -4.95
N PRO A 276 -56.78 -20.80 -3.86
CA PRO A 276 -56.22 -20.81 -2.51
C PRO A 276 -55.15 -21.90 -2.33
N PRO A 277 -54.12 -21.66 -1.50
CA PRO A 277 -53.02 -22.60 -1.33
C PRO A 277 -53.44 -23.84 -0.53
N PRO A 278 -52.90 -25.03 -0.86
CA PRO A 278 -53.11 -26.25 -0.07
C PRO A 278 -52.30 -26.23 1.25
N PRO A 279 -52.68 -27.06 2.24
CA PRO A 279 -52.00 -27.12 3.53
C PRO A 279 -50.57 -27.67 3.41
N ALA A 280 -49.67 -27.10 4.22
CA ALA A 280 -48.24 -27.40 4.21
C ALA A 280 -47.93 -28.84 4.66
N PRO A 281 -47.01 -29.55 3.98
CA PRO A 281 -46.47 -30.83 4.45
C PRO A 281 -45.39 -30.62 5.53
N PRO A 282 -45.10 -31.65 6.37
CA PRO A 282 -44.11 -31.54 7.42
C PRO A 282 -42.68 -31.52 6.86
N LEU A 283 -41.84 -30.70 7.50
CA LEU A 283 -40.45 -30.45 7.17
C LEU A 283 -39.61 -31.74 7.15
N ARG A 284 -38.88 -31.93 6.06
CA ARG A 284 -37.81 -32.93 5.93
C ARG A 284 -36.47 -32.21 6.12
N PRO A 285 -35.51 -32.76 6.86
CA PRO A 285 -34.19 -32.15 6.99
C PRO A 285 -33.42 -32.26 5.66
N PRO A 286 -32.81 -31.17 5.15
CA PRO A 286 -32.03 -31.24 3.93
C PRO A 286 -30.70 -31.95 4.17
N SER A 287 -30.37 -32.84 3.24
CA SER A 287 -29.10 -33.54 3.14
C SER A 287 -28.07 -32.65 2.44
N LEU A 288 -26.85 -32.64 2.97
CA LEU A 288 -25.68 -31.89 2.47
C LEU A 288 -25.39 -32.18 0.99
N PRO A 289 -25.21 -31.15 0.14
CA PRO A 289 -24.59 -31.29 -1.17
C PRO A 289 -23.05 -31.23 -1.08
N PRO A 290 -22.33 -31.73 -2.11
CA PRO A 290 -20.89 -31.88 -2.08
C PRO A 290 -20.15 -30.55 -2.19
N SER A 291 -19.10 -30.43 -1.37
CA SER A 291 -18.13 -29.35 -1.31
C SER A 291 -17.29 -29.27 -2.60
N PHE A 292 -17.61 -28.31 -3.45
CA PHE A 292 -16.63 -27.66 -4.31
C PHE A 292 -16.18 -26.36 -3.61
N PRO A 293 -14.89 -26.03 -3.57
CA PRO A 293 -14.43 -24.79 -2.95
C PRO A 293 -14.96 -23.61 -3.76
N VAL A 294 -15.98 -22.94 -3.24
CA VAL A 294 -16.52 -21.70 -3.79
C VAL A 294 -15.54 -20.60 -3.43
N VAL A 295 -14.57 -20.35 -4.31
CA VAL A 295 -13.56 -19.32 -4.09
C VAL A 295 -14.19 -17.95 -4.36
N CYS A 296 -14.21 -17.10 -3.35
CA CYS A 296 -14.33 -15.66 -3.54
C CYS A 296 -12.96 -15.12 -3.93
N ASP A 297 -12.91 -14.24 -4.94
CA ASP A 297 -11.70 -13.50 -5.27
C ASP A 297 -11.92 -12.06 -4.81
N GLU A 298 -11.77 -11.86 -3.49
CA GLU A 298 -11.99 -10.57 -2.82
C GLU A 298 -11.01 -9.52 -3.33
N SER A 299 -9.88 -9.93 -3.91
CA SER A 299 -8.90 -9.03 -4.52
C SER A 299 -9.52 -8.17 -5.63
N GLN A 300 -10.48 -8.73 -6.38
CA GLN A 300 -11.16 -8.08 -7.50
C GLN A 300 -12.38 -7.24 -7.10
N TRP A 301 -12.78 -7.28 -5.83
CA TRP A 301 -13.99 -6.59 -5.39
C TRP A 301 -13.75 -5.07 -5.31
N PRO A 302 -14.66 -4.23 -5.83
CA PRO A 302 -14.47 -2.79 -5.93
C PRO A 302 -14.68 -2.08 -4.58
N ASP A 303 -14.15 -0.87 -4.45
CA ASP A 303 -14.43 0.06 -3.34
C ASP A 303 -14.30 -0.57 -1.96
N LYS A 304 -13.26 -1.40 -1.75
CA LYS A 304 -12.88 -1.87 -0.42
C LYS A 304 -12.24 -0.73 0.34
N ASP A 305 -12.69 -0.50 1.56
CA ASP A 305 -12.08 0.52 2.39
C ASP A 305 -10.68 0.10 2.82
N HIS A 306 -9.71 1.00 2.59
CA HIS A 306 -8.27 0.72 2.75
C HIS A 306 -7.77 -0.58 2.07
N GLY A 307 -8.51 -1.13 1.10
CA GLY A 307 -8.19 -2.40 0.45
C GLY A 307 -8.43 -3.65 1.32
N LEU A 308 -9.16 -3.53 2.43
CA LEU A 308 -9.28 -4.57 3.45
C LEU A 308 -10.17 -5.75 3.04
N VAL A 309 -9.66 -6.95 3.31
CA VAL A 309 -10.38 -8.24 3.19
C VAL A 309 -10.55 -8.80 4.60
N CYS A 310 -11.79 -8.88 5.05
CA CYS A 310 -12.18 -9.20 6.43
C CYS A 310 -12.43 -10.69 6.67
N GLY A 311 -12.31 -11.50 5.62
CA GLY A 311 -12.41 -12.95 5.66
C GLY A 311 -12.74 -13.50 4.28
N GLU A 312 -12.93 -14.80 4.21
CA GLU A 312 -13.45 -15.46 3.01
C GLU A 312 -14.79 -14.84 2.62
N CYS A 313 -14.92 -14.42 1.36
CA CYS A 313 -16.10 -13.77 0.82
C CYS A 313 -16.54 -12.50 1.57
N LYS A 314 -15.65 -11.87 2.33
CA LYS A 314 -16.00 -10.83 3.30
C LYS A 314 -15.03 -9.67 3.21
N VAL A 315 -15.54 -8.46 2.97
CA VAL A 315 -14.73 -7.26 2.81
C VAL A 315 -15.32 -6.08 3.57
N LEU A 316 -14.46 -5.12 3.89
CA LEU A 316 -14.89 -3.82 4.37
C LEU A 316 -15.22 -2.94 3.16
N VAL A 317 -16.48 -2.56 3.00
CA VAL A 317 -16.97 -1.81 1.84
C VAL A 317 -16.91 -0.32 2.14
N ASN A 318 -16.21 0.47 1.32
CA ASN A 318 -16.22 1.93 1.37
C ASN A 318 -17.41 2.52 0.59
N ARG A 319 -17.72 3.79 0.84
CA ARG A 319 -18.80 4.58 0.21
C ARG A 319 -20.14 3.88 0.38
N PHE A 320 -20.33 3.28 1.55
CA PHE A 320 -21.48 2.47 1.88
C PHE A 320 -22.75 3.32 1.86
N ASP A 321 -22.87 4.37 2.67
CA ASP A 321 -24.02 5.27 2.70
C ASP A 321 -24.32 5.95 1.35
N SER A 322 -23.26 6.34 0.63
CA SER A 322 -23.34 7.24 -0.51
C SER A 322 -23.51 6.54 -1.86
N LYS A 323 -23.00 5.30 -2.01
CA LYS A 323 -23.05 4.55 -3.28
C LYS A 323 -23.92 3.29 -3.18
N TYR A 324 -23.63 2.41 -2.22
CA TYR A 324 -24.20 1.06 -2.20
C TYR A 324 -25.46 0.95 -1.33
N ARG A 325 -25.55 1.78 -0.29
CA ARG A 325 -26.61 1.92 0.71
C ARG A 325 -26.90 0.69 1.58
N SER A 326 -26.66 -0.51 1.07
CA SER A 326 -26.84 -1.78 1.78
C SER A 326 -25.81 -2.82 1.31
N CYS A 327 -25.56 -3.84 2.13
CA CYS A 327 -24.67 -4.93 1.74
C CYS A 327 -25.24 -5.74 0.56
N SER A 328 -26.57 -5.87 0.46
CA SER A 328 -27.20 -6.42 -0.75
C SER A 328 -26.89 -5.61 -2.00
N GLY A 329 -26.93 -4.28 -1.92
CA GLY A 329 -26.58 -3.38 -3.03
C GLY A 329 -25.12 -3.55 -3.46
N TYR A 330 -24.21 -3.72 -2.50
CA TYR A 330 -22.80 -4.01 -2.79
C TYR A 330 -22.61 -5.40 -3.42
N CYS A 331 -23.16 -6.45 -2.80
CA CYS A 331 -23.03 -7.82 -3.28
C CYS A 331 -23.59 -7.99 -4.69
N GLN A 332 -24.68 -7.29 -5.02
CA GLN A 332 -25.27 -7.32 -6.36
C GLN A 332 -24.31 -6.75 -7.44
N VAL A 333 -23.52 -5.72 -7.10
CA VAL A 333 -22.54 -5.13 -8.03
C VAL A 333 -21.39 -6.10 -8.32
N VAL A 334 -21.00 -6.94 -7.35
CA VAL A 334 -20.01 -8.01 -7.57
C VAL A 334 -20.63 -9.32 -8.09
N GLY A 335 -21.92 -9.30 -8.45
CA GLY A 335 -22.63 -10.44 -9.03
C GLY A 335 -22.93 -11.57 -8.04
N ARG A 336 -23.12 -11.23 -6.77
CA ARG A 336 -23.28 -12.16 -5.64
C ARG A 336 -24.49 -11.78 -4.78
N SER A 337 -24.88 -12.68 -3.87
CA SER A 337 -25.95 -12.46 -2.89
C SER A 337 -25.35 -12.20 -1.50
N CYS A 338 -25.92 -11.24 -0.77
CA CYS A 338 -25.48 -10.98 0.60
C CYS A 338 -25.89 -12.13 1.53
N THR A 339 -24.92 -12.67 2.26
CA THR A 339 -25.12 -13.72 3.26
C THR A 339 -24.90 -13.22 4.68
N GLY A 340 -24.25 -12.07 4.83
CA GLY A 340 -24.10 -11.42 6.13
C GLY A 340 -23.64 -9.98 5.98
N ALA A 341 -24.01 -9.18 6.98
CA ALA A 341 -23.71 -7.76 7.03
C ALA A 341 -23.42 -7.37 8.48
N TRP A 342 -22.40 -6.56 8.69
CA TRP A 342 -22.02 -6.06 10.00
C TRP A 342 -21.58 -4.61 9.90
N GLU A 343 -21.96 -3.84 10.91
CA GLU A 343 -21.26 -2.59 11.15
C GLU A 343 -19.88 -2.90 11.69
N GLU A 344 -18.93 -2.11 11.26
CA GLU A 344 -17.50 -2.23 11.53
C GLU A 344 -17.08 -1.35 12.72
N ARG A 345 -15.83 -1.45 13.18
CA ARG A 345 -15.27 -0.52 14.18
C ARG A 345 -13.99 0.14 13.64
N GLY A 346 -14.12 1.40 13.24
CA GLY A 346 -12.98 2.29 13.01
C GLY A 346 -12.19 1.97 11.75
N ASP A 347 -12.88 1.83 10.62
CA ASP A 347 -12.33 1.42 9.33
C ASP A 347 -11.56 0.07 9.41
N THR A 348 -12.02 -0.86 10.27
CA THR A 348 -11.39 -2.18 10.46
C THR A 348 -12.35 -3.34 10.19
N CYS A 349 -11.79 -4.55 10.09
CA CYS A 349 -12.59 -5.77 9.99
C CYS A 349 -13.20 -6.25 11.31
N SER A 350 -13.24 -5.40 12.34
CA SER A 350 -13.77 -5.73 13.65
C SER A 350 -15.26 -5.45 13.72
N ILE A 351 -16.07 -6.48 13.97
CA ILE A 351 -17.52 -6.33 14.05
C ILE A 351 -17.93 -5.45 15.25
N ALA A 352 -18.63 -4.35 14.98
CA ALA A 352 -19.33 -3.57 16.01
C ALA A 352 -20.61 -4.29 16.45
N TYR A 353 -21.49 -4.55 15.49
CA TYR A 353 -22.73 -5.30 15.67
C TYR A 353 -23.21 -5.89 14.34
N GLU A 354 -24.02 -6.94 14.42
CA GLU A 354 -24.63 -7.59 13.25
C GLU A 354 -25.85 -6.81 12.74
N MET A 355 -26.00 -6.74 11.42
CA MET A 355 -27.08 -6.03 10.75
C MET A 355 -27.69 -6.88 9.63
N GLY A 356 -28.89 -6.50 9.17
CA GLY A 356 -29.52 -7.15 8.02
C GLY A 356 -28.88 -6.74 6.70
N CYS A 357 -28.85 -7.64 5.70
CA CYS A 357 -28.27 -7.35 4.38
C CYS A 357 -28.91 -6.15 3.64
N GLU A 358 -30.20 -5.87 3.89
CA GLU A 358 -30.93 -4.71 3.35
C GLU A 358 -30.88 -3.46 4.25
N GLN A 359 -30.26 -3.57 5.42
CA GLN A 359 -30.23 -2.47 6.38
C GLN A 359 -29.32 -1.36 5.85
N THR A 360 -29.83 -0.14 5.88
CA THR A 360 -29.08 1.06 5.49
C THR A 360 -28.42 1.68 6.70
N LEU A 361 -27.19 2.16 6.54
CA LEU A 361 -26.47 2.91 7.55
C LEU A 361 -26.09 4.29 7.06
N SER A 362 -25.84 5.20 8.01
CA SER A 362 -25.25 6.50 7.74
C SER A 362 -23.72 6.47 7.89
N SER A 363 -23.13 5.30 8.18
CA SER A 363 -21.69 5.09 8.20
C SER A 363 -21.14 5.07 6.77
N SER A 364 -19.91 5.56 6.64
CA SER A 364 -19.18 5.59 5.36
C SER A 364 -18.87 4.21 4.81
N ASP A 365 -18.92 3.18 5.65
CA ASP A 365 -18.45 1.85 5.39
C ASP A 365 -19.22 0.78 6.21
N ALA A 366 -19.14 -0.47 5.75
CA ALA A 366 -19.72 -1.62 6.45
C ALA A 366 -19.03 -2.92 6.00
N ILE A 367 -19.01 -3.95 6.86
CA ILE A 367 -18.49 -5.27 6.50
C ILE A 367 -19.60 -6.06 5.80
N CYS A 368 -19.38 -6.44 4.55
CA CYS A 368 -20.33 -7.23 3.77
C CYS A 368 -19.74 -8.59 3.39
N GLU A 369 -20.51 -9.64 3.62
CA GLU A 369 -20.20 -11.01 3.19
C GLU A 369 -21.14 -11.43 2.05
N CYS A 370 -20.55 -11.85 0.93
CA CYS A 370 -21.28 -12.16 -0.29
C CYS A 370 -21.00 -13.57 -0.80
N ALA A 371 -22.03 -14.38 -1.02
CA ALA A 371 -21.92 -15.71 -1.61
C ALA A 371 -22.50 -15.77 -3.03
N LEU A 372 -22.30 -16.89 -3.72
CA LEU A 372 -23.01 -17.12 -4.99
C LEU A 372 -24.52 -17.04 -4.76
N PRO A 373 -25.30 -16.49 -5.71
CA PRO A 373 -26.76 -16.51 -5.62
C PRO A 373 -27.25 -17.96 -5.61
N GLU A 374 -28.11 -18.33 -4.65
CA GLU A 374 -28.80 -19.63 -4.62
C GLU A 374 -29.76 -19.82 -5.81
#